data_AF-A0A0S7ZH22-F1
#
_entry.id   AF-A0A0S7ZH22-F1
#
_cell.length_a   1.000
_cell.length_b   1.000
_cell.length_c   1.000
_cell.angle_alpha   90.00
_cell.angle_beta   90.00
_cell.angle_gamma   90.00
#
_symmetry.space_group_name_H-M   'P 1'
#
loop_
_entity.id
_entity.type
_entity.pdbx_description
1 polymer ?
#
loop_
_entity_poly.entity_id
_entity_poly.type
_entity_poly.pdbx_seq_one_letter_code
_entity_poly.pdbx_strand_id
1 'polypeptide(L)'
;MSVSKKITGHLTRQKVKFEIVPHKKVYTAYDLAQTLGERLDRIAKSVLVKVELPSMEKRGARYYVVVVPASYNIDMQKLKKALRAKKAEFAPEKVMKRLGIEPGALSPFGSLRDLGVVVDKGLLKVKEAIVGAESFTESLRLKVKDLVKTEGSLVAVVGKKNRLRLQKKTAKKRPPAKKKVVRKKVVRKRTARKRPAAKRPAKRKGSAKRRR
;
A
#
# COMPACT_ATOMS: atom_id res chain seq x y z
N MET A 1 5.64 -8.78 -12.05
CA MET A 1 5.57 -7.66 -13.01
C MET A 1 6.91 -6.96 -12.98
N SER A 2 7.59 -6.86 -14.10
CA SER A 2 8.91 -6.22 -14.19
C SER A 2 8.78 -4.70 -14.36
N VAL A 3 9.89 -3.96 -14.25
CA VAL A 3 9.99 -2.50 -14.44
C VAL A 3 9.31 -2.10 -15.73
N SER A 4 8.54 -1.00 -15.66
CA SER A 4 7.85 -0.41 -16.81
C SER A 4 8.84 -0.03 -17.91
N LYS A 5 8.70 -0.62 -19.11
CA LYS A 5 9.50 -0.30 -20.31
C LYS A 5 9.45 1.20 -20.67
N LYS A 6 8.37 1.88 -20.30
CA LYS A 6 8.22 3.33 -20.52
C LYS A 6 9.22 4.14 -19.70
N ILE A 7 9.44 3.74 -18.45
CA ILE A 7 10.37 4.43 -17.53
C ILE A 7 11.81 4.20 -17.98
N THR A 8 12.19 2.95 -18.28
CA THR A 8 13.55 2.65 -18.74
C THR A 8 13.85 3.36 -20.05
N GLY A 9 12.92 3.33 -21.02
CA GLY A 9 13.09 4.04 -22.29
C GLY A 9 13.20 5.56 -22.11
N HIS A 10 12.47 6.15 -21.16
CA HIS A 10 12.56 7.57 -20.85
C HIS A 10 13.91 7.95 -20.23
N LEU A 11 14.39 7.17 -19.26
CA LEU A 11 15.69 7.38 -18.61
C LEU A 11 16.85 7.21 -19.60
N THR A 12 16.78 6.21 -20.48
CA THR A 12 17.78 5.99 -21.53
C THR A 12 17.82 7.16 -22.52
N ARG A 13 16.66 7.68 -22.97
CA ARG A 13 16.59 8.86 -23.84
C ARG A 13 17.21 10.11 -23.20
N GLN A 14 17.00 10.27 -21.90
CA GLN A 14 17.54 11.38 -21.11
C GLN A 14 19.01 11.16 -20.69
N LYS A 15 19.64 10.04 -21.10
CA LYS A 15 21.02 9.66 -20.75
C LYS A 15 21.28 9.62 -19.24
N VAL A 16 20.26 9.27 -18.46
CA VAL A 16 20.35 9.15 -17.00
C VAL A 16 20.90 7.78 -16.63
N LYS A 17 21.89 7.75 -15.73
CA LYS A 17 22.36 6.48 -15.16
C LYS A 17 21.37 6.00 -14.09
N PHE A 18 20.87 4.79 -14.25
CA PHE A 18 19.97 4.13 -13.30
C PHE A 18 20.37 2.68 -13.09
N GLU A 19 20.11 2.16 -11.90
CA GLU A 19 20.28 0.76 -11.53
C GLU A 19 18.90 0.17 -11.18
N ILE A 20 18.58 -0.99 -11.75
CA ILE A 20 17.37 -1.74 -11.39
C ILE A 20 17.68 -2.56 -10.15
N VAL A 21 16.96 -2.29 -9.06
CA VAL A 21 17.13 -2.98 -7.78
C VAL A 21 15.95 -3.95 -7.59
N PRO A 22 16.14 -5.26 -7.82
CA PRO A 22 15.12 -6.26 -7.58
C PRO A 22 14.94 -6.50 -6.07
N HIS A 23 13.69 -6.71 -5.65
CA HIS A 23 13.35 -6.98 -4.25
C HIS A 23 12.08 -7.85 -4.13
N LYS A 24 11.84 -8.36 -2.92
CA LYS A 24 10.57 -9.05 -2.61
C LYS A 24 9.40 -8.11 -2.83
N LYS A 25 8.22 -8.67 -3.12
CA LYS A 25 6.99 -7.86 -3.28
C LYS A 25 6.72 -7.08 -1.99
N VAL A 26 6.83 -5.76 -2.06
CA VAL A 26 6.61 -4.85 -0.92
C VAL A 26 5.64 -3.75 -1.33
N TYR A 27 4.81 -3.33 -0.39
CA TYR A 27 3.78 -2.30 -0.62
C TYR A 27 4.06 -1.01 0.18
N THR A 28 5.00 -1.07 1.13
CA THR A 28 5.36 0.06 1.97
C THR A 28 6.82 0.43 1.77
N ALA A 29 7.13 1.73 1.81
CA ALA A 29 8.51 2.21 1.81
C ALA A 29 9.32 1.66 2.99
N TYR A 30 8.64 1.31 4.08
CA TYR A 30 9.24 0.68 5.25
C TYR A 30 9.75 -0.73 4.97
N ASP A 31 8.89 -1.58 4.39
CA ASP A 31 9.27 -2.94 4.04
C ASP A 31 10.33 -2.96 2.92
N LEU A 32 10.29 -1.99 2.01
CA LEU A 32 11.35 -1.79 1.00
C LEU A 32 12.70 -1.49 1.66
N ALA A 33 12.73 -0.55 2.61
CA ALA A 33 13.93 -0.21 3.37
C ALA A 33 14.52 -1.41 4.10
N GLN A 34 13.66 -2.19 4.75
CA GLN A 34 14.07 -3.41 5.45
C GLN A 34 14.58 -4.49 4.50
N THR A 35 13.96 -4.64 3.33
CA THR A 35 14.35 -5.66 2.34
C THR A 35 15.69 -5.33 1.71
N LEU A 36 15.97 -4.04 1.47
CA LEU A 36 17.20 -3.58 0.84
C LEU A 36 18.31 -3.22 1.83
N GLY A 37 18.03 -3.22 3.14
CA GLY A 37 18.98 -2.74 4.15
C GLY A 37 19.29 -1.25 4.05
N GLU A 38 18.37 -0.46 3.49
CA GLU A 38 18.58 0.95 3.18
C GLU A 38 17.89 1.87 4.18
N ARG A 39 18.37 3.13 4.23
CA ARG A 39 17.76 4.15 5.08
C ARG A 39 16.49 4.71 4.43
N LEU A 40 15.46 4.97 5.24
CA LEU A 40 14.22 5.63 4.79
C LEU A 40 14.47 7.01 4.14
N ASP A 41 15.58 7.67 4.48
CA ASP A 41 15.98 8.94 3.88
C ASP A 41 16.41 8.79 2.40
N ARG A 42 16.84 7.59 1.99
CA ARG A 42 17.25 7.25 0.63
C ARG A 42 16.11 6.70 -0.22
N ILE A 43 14.96 6.41 0.37
CA ILE A 43 13.78 5.94 -0.36
C ILE A 43 12.89 7.15 -0.63
N ALA A 44 12.58 7.39 -1.90
CA ALA A 44 11.68 8.43 -2.31
C ALA A 44 10.28 7.84 -2.50
N LYS A 45 9.30 8.42 -1.82
CA LYS A 45 7.87 8.14 -2.05
C LYS A 45 7.29 9.23 -2.93
N SER A 46 6.44 8.83 -3.85
CA SER A 46 5.71 9.71 -4.75
C SER A 46 4.24 9.74 -4.36
N VAL A 47 3.64 10.92 -4.32
CA VAL A 47 2.22 11.09 -3.99
C VAL A 47 1.59 12.06 -4.99
N LEU A 48 0.41 11.70 -5.51
CA LEU A 48 -0.35 12.56 -6.40
C LEU A 48 -1.18 13.56 -5.60
N VAL A 49 -1.07 14.83 -5.95
CA VAL A 49 -1.82 15.92 -5.34
C VAL A 49 -2.58 16.69 -6.42
N LYS A 50 -3.79 17.13 -6.07
CA LYS A 50 -4.61 18.04 -6.87
C LYS A 50 -4.37 19.46 -6.36
N VAL A 51 -4.06 20.37 -7.27
CA VAL A 51 -3.69 21.75 -6.96
C VAL A 51 -4.54 22.69 -7.80
N GLU A 52 -5.16 23.66 -7.14
CA GLU A 52 -5.93 24.72 -7.78
C GLU A 52 -5.10 25.99 -7.74
N LEU A 53 -4.62 26.41 -8.91
CA LEU A 53 -3.80 27.62 -9.08
C LEU A 53 -4.72 28.81 -9.37
N PRO A 54 -4.46 29.99 -8.76
CA PRO A 54 -5.26 31.18 -9.01
C PRO A 54 -5.19 31.64 -10.48
N SER A 55 -4.04 31.43 -11.14
CA SER A 55 -3.86 31.74 -12.57
C SER A 55 -4.60 30.80 -13.52
N MET A 56 -5.16 29.69 -13.03
CA MET A 56 -5.91 28.71 -13.84
C MET A 56 -7.39 28.63 -13.46
N GLU A 57 -7.95 29.67 -12.83
CA GLU A 57 -9.36 29.67 -12.38
C GLU A 57 -10.35 29.31 -13.50
N LYS A 58 -10.00 29.60 -14.77
CA LYS A 58 -10.79 29.22 -15.97
C LYS A 58 -10.52 27.82 -16.54
N ARG A 59 -9.42 27.15 -16.16
CA ARG A 59 -8.96 25.85 -16.72
C ARG A 59 -9.07 24.67 -15.74
N GLY A 60 -9.52 24.91 -14.51
CA GLY A 60 -9.70 23.88 -13.50
C GLY A 60 -8.41 23.51 -12.75
N ALA A 61 -8.44 22.38 -12.06
CA ALA A 61 -7.33 21.95 -11.20
C ALA A 61 -6.26 21.16 -11.96
N ARG A 62 -5.00 21.32 -11.54
CA ARG A 62 -3.84 20.61 -12.09
C ARG A 62 -3.33 19.56 -11.11
N TYR A 63 -2.76 18.49 -11.64
CA TYR A 63 -2.21 17.40 -10.83
C TYR A 63 -0.68 17.48 -10.79
N TYR A 64 -0.14 17.24 -9.60
CA TYR A 64 1.30 17.21 -9.36
C TYR A 64 1.70 15.90 -8.68
N VAL A 65 2.88 15.39 -9.02
CA VAL A 65 3.56 14.32 -8.30
C VAL A 65 4.53 14.94 -7.32
N VAL A 66 4.30 14.73 -6.03
CA VAL A 66 5.16 15.23 -4.96
C VAL A 66 6.05 14.08 -4.49
N VAL A 67 7.36 14.27 -4.65
CA VAL A 67 8.40 13.29 -4.33
C VAL A 67 9.08 13.72 -3.04
N VAL A 68 8.97 12.91 -2.00
CA VAL A 68 9.55 13.19 -0.67
C VAL A 68 10.30 11.97 -0.13
N PRO A 69 11.27 12.13 0.78
CA PRO A 69 11.88 10.97 1.43
C PRO A 69 10.83 10.20 2.25
N ALA A 70 10.97 8.88 2.36
CA ALA A 70 10.04 8.04 3.12
C ALA A 70 10.00 8.41 4.62
N SER A 71 11.09 8.97 5.15
CA SER A 71 11.16 9.52 6.52
C SER A 71 10.32 10.79 6.73
N TYR A 72 9.80 11.44 5.68
CA TYR A 72 9.08 12.72 5.75
C TYR A 72 7.61 12.53 5.39
N ASN A 73 6.73 13.34 5.96
CA ASN A 73 5.34 13.46 5.51
C ASN A 73 5.17 14.74 4.71
N ILE A 74 4.24 14.74 3.76
CA ILE A 74 3.95 15.92 2.96
C ILE A 74 3.16 16.90 3.81
N ASP A 75 3.66 18.13 3.87
CA ASP A 75 3.03 19.26 4.51
C ASP A 75 2.27 20.05 3.43
N MET A 76 0.94 19.90 3.42
CA MET A 76 0.08 20.53 2.41
C MET A 76 0.10 22.06 2.48
N GLN A 77 0.33 22.64 3.66
CA GLN A 77 0.44 24.09 3.80
C GLN A 77 1.72 24.60 3.11
N LYS A 78 2.84 23.90 3.30
CA LYS A 78 4.10 24.25 2.62
C LYS A 78 4.02 24.02 1.12
N LEU A 79 3.40 22.93 0.69
CA LEU A 79 3.18 22.64 -0.72
C LEU A 79 2.33 23.74 -1.39
N LYS A 80 1.23 24.15 -0.76
CA LYS A 80 0.37 25.24 -1.24
C LYS A 80 1.17 26.54 -1.42
N LYS A 81 1.99 26.90 -0.43
CA LYS A 81 2.87 28.08 -0.51
C LYS A 81 3.90 27.96 -1.62
N ALA A 82 4.55 26.81 -1.75
CA ALA A 82 5.57 26.57 -2.78
C ALA A 82 5.01 26.68 -4.20
N LEU A 83 3.78 26.19 -4.41
CA LEU A 83 3.10 26.25 -5.71
C LEU A 83 2.28 27.54 -5.90
N ARG A 84 2.27 28.46 -4.93
CA ARG A 84 1.39 29.65 -4.92
C ARG A 84 -0.06 29.31 -5.24
N ALA A 85 -0.53 28.18 -4.72
CA ALA A 85 -1.84 27.64 -5.01
C ALA A 85 -2.92 28.21 -4.10
N LYS A 86 -4.16 28.27 -4.60
CA LYS A 86 -5.36 28.59 -3.81
C LYS A 86 -5.73 27.41 -2.92
N LYS A 87 -5.67 26.19 -3.46
CA LYS A 87 -5.98 24.93 -2.76
C LYS A 87 -5.00 23.82 -3.17
N ALA A 88 -4.67 22.95 -2.22
CA ALA A 88 -3.87 21.74 -2.47
C ALA A 88 -4.43 20.59 -1.62
N GLU A 89 -4.74 19.47 -2.26
CA GLU A 89 -5.35 18.29 -1.64
C GLU A 89 -4.74 17.01 -2.21
N PHE A 90 -4.78 15.91 -1.46
CA PHE A 90 -4.39 14.61 -2.01
C PHE A 90 -5.35 14.20 -3.14
N ALA A 91 -4.81 13.68 -4.24
CA ALA A 91 -5.66 13.21 -5.32
C ALA A 91 -6.34 11.89 -4.90
N PRO A 92 -7.65 11.73 -5.14
CA PRO A 92 -8.33 10.48 -4.83
C PRO A 92 -7.87 9.37 -5.78
N GLU A 93 -7.90 8.12 -5.32
CA GLU A 93 -7.46 6.95 -6.11
C GLU A 93 -8.18 6.82 -7.45
N LYS A 94 -9.43 7.29 -7.53
CA LYS A 94 -10.20 7.32 -8.79
C LYS A 94 -9.46 8.09 -9.89
N VAL A 95 -8.77 9.18 -9.54
CA VAL A 95 -7.95 9.95 -10.49
C VAL A 95 -6.72 9.17 -10.90
N MET A 96 -6.04 8.50 -9.95
CA MET A 96 -4.88 7.66 -10.25
C MET A 96 -5.24 6.57 -11.27
N LYS A 97 -6.39 5.90 -11.08
CA LYS A 97 -6.89 4.90 -12.02
C LYS A 97 -7.16 5.49 -13.41
N ARG A 98 -7.74 6.69 -13.50
CA ARG A 98 -7.94 7.39 -14.78
C ARG A 98 -6.63 7.73 -15.49
N LEU A 99 -5.57 8.01 -14.73
CA LEU A 99 -4.23 8.25 -15.24
C LEU A 99 -3.44 6.94 -15.53
N GLY A 100 -4.07 5.77 -15.36
CA GLY A 100 -3.44 4.47 -15.54
C GLY A 100 -2.35 4.17 -14.51
N ILE A 101 -2.46 4.74 -13.30
CA ILE A 101 -1.51 4.56 -12.20
C ILE A 101 -2.18 3.69 -11.14
N GLU A 102 -1.54 2.55 -10.82
CA GLU A 102 -2.00 1.70 -9.72
C GLU A 102 -1.66 2.37 -8.37
N PRO A 103 -2.61 2.44 -7.42
CA PRO A 103 -2.33 2.96 -6.08
C PRO A 103 -1.15 2.24 -5.44
N GLY A 104 -0.15 3.01 -4.99
CA GLY A 104 1.09 2.46 -4.42
C GLY A 104 2.20 2.13 -5.44
N ALA A 105 1.91 2.15 -6.74
CA ALA A 105 2.90 2.02 -7.81
C ALA A 105 3.28 3.37 -8.45
N LEU A 106 2.87 4.50 -7.84
CA LEU A 106 3.16 5.83 -8.37
C LEU A 106 4.68 6.08 -8.42
N SER A 107 5.17 6.39 -9.61
CA SER A 107 6.56 6.72 -9.87
C SER A 107 6.80 8.24 -9.80
N PRO A 108 8.02 8.72 -9.49
CA PRO A 108 8.33 10.15 -9.52
C PRO A 108 8.36 10.75 -10.95
N PHE A 109 8.25 9.93 -11.99
CA PHE A 109 8.27 10.37 -13.40
C PHE A 109 6.89 10.87 -13.84
N GLY A 110 6.56 12.10 -13.45
CA GLY A 110 5.31 12.77 -13.82
C GLY A 110 5.29 13.25 -15.26
N SER A 111 6.46 13.55 -15.84
CA SER A 111 6.65 13.98 -17.22
C SER A 111 6.05 13.02 -18.25
N LEU A 112 6.06 11.72 -17.95
CA LEU A 112 5.46 10.66 -18.77
C LEU A 112 3.95 10.78 -18.95
N ARG A 113 3.28 11.61 -18.13
CA ARG A 113 1.83 11.73 -18.02
C ARG A 113 1.38 13.19 -17.90
N ASP A 114 2.23 14.13 -18.34
CA ASP A 114 1.96 15.58 -18.29
C ASP A 114 1.63 16.13 -16.88
N LEU A 115 2.15 15.45 -15.84
CA LEU A 115 1.99 15.85 -14.45
C LEU A 115 3.17 16.74 -14.03
N GLY A 116 2.90 17.81 -13.29
CA GLY A 116 3.98 18.60 -12.70
C GLY A 116 4.69 17.82 -11.60
N VAL A 117 6.00 17.95 -11.46
CA VAL A 117 6.75 17.25 -10.40
C VAL A 117 7.32 18.24 -9.40
N VAL A 118 7.14 17.92 -8.11
CA VAL A 118 7.70 18.68 -7.00
C VAL A 118 8.58 17.75 -6.18
N VAL A 119 9.86 18.11 -6.02
CA VAL A 119 10.83 17.34 -5.24
C VAL A 119 11.13 18.06 -3.93
N ASP A 120 11.07 17.32 -2.82
CA ASP A 120 11.43 17.87 -1.52
C ASP A 120 12.94 18.12 -1.41
N LYS A 121 13.32 19.27 -0.83
CA LYS A 121 14.72 19.60 -0.55
C LYS A 121 15.42 18.56 0.34
N GLY A 122 14.69 17.78 1.14
CA GLY A 122 15.23 16.69 1.94
C GLY A 122 15.88 15.58 1.10
N LEU A 123 15.39 15.32 -0.11
CA LEU A 123 16.00 14.32 -1.02
C LEU A 123 17.34 14.80 -1.59
N LEU A 124 17.54 16.12 -1.76
CA LEU A 124 18.80 16.65 -2.27
C LEU A 124 19.99 16.43 -1.33
N LYS A 125 19.73 16.06 -0.07
CA LYS A 125 20.77 15.71 0.91
C LYS A 125 21.40 14.34 0.66
N VAL A 126 20.71 13.45 -0.07
CA VAL A 126 21.24 12.14 -0.45
C VAL A 126 21.76 12.20 -1.88
N LYS A 127 22.90 11.56 -2.14
CA LYS A 127 23.48 11.49 -3.49
C LYS A 127 22.60 10.67 -4.43
N GLU A 128 22.08 9.55 -3.93
CA GLU A 128 21.28 8.58 -4.64
C GLU A 128 20.01 8.27 -3.86
N ALA A 129 18.92 8.06 -4.59
CA ALA A 129 17.64 7.67 -4.05
C ALA A 129 17.06 6.48 -4.80
N ILE A 130 16.32 5.67 -4.06
CA ILE A 130 15.54 4.54 -4.57
C ILE A 130 14.12 5.03 -4.79
N VAL A 131 13.65 4.94 -6.02
CA VAL A 131 12.32 5.39 -6.45
C VAL A 131 11.49 4.21 -6.96
N GLY A 132 10.17 4.34 -6.85
CA GLY A 132 9.24 3.36 -7.42
C GLY A 132 9.26 3.37 -8.94
N ALA A 133 9.24 2.19 -9.55
CA ALA A 133 9.35 1.99 -11.01
C ALA A 133 8.07 1.41 -11.63
N GLU A 134 6.90 1.73 -11.05
CA GLU A 134 5.59 1.14 -11.39
C GLU A 134 5.54 -0.38 -11.22
N SER A 135 6.43 -0.92 -10.40
CA SER A 135 6.47 -2.31 -10.01
C SER A 135 6.56 -2.43 -8.49
N PHE A 136 6.00 -3.52 -7.96
CA PHE A 136 6.10 -3.88 -6.54
C PHE A 136 7.28 -4.79 -6.24
N THR A 137 7.97 -5.29 -7.26
CA THR A 137 9.11 -6.23 -7.13
C THR A 137 10.43 -5.62 -7.56
N GLU A 138 10.40 -4.47 -8.23
CA GLU A 138 11.60 -3.79 -8.72
C GLU A 138 11.49 -2.29 -8.47
N SER A 139 12.58 -1.71 -7.99
CA SER A 139 12.74 -0.27 -7.79
C SER A 139 13.91 0.24 -8.62
N LEU A 140 14.00 1.55 -8.83
CA LEU A 140 15.12 2.17 -9.54
C LEU A 140 15.98 2.96 -8.56
N ARG A 141 17.29 2.72 -8.57
CA ARG A 141 18.25 3.59 -7.88
C ARG A 141 18.84 4.56 -8.90
N LEU A 142 18.77 5.85 -8.59
CA LEU A 142 19.37 6.90 -9.40
C LEU A 142 19.80 8.10 -8.56
N LYS A 143 20.61 8.98 -9.16
CA LYS A 143 21.01 10.23 -8.52
C LYS A 143 19.84 11.21 -8.44
N VAL A 144 19.65 11.83 -7.27
CA VAL A 144 18.56 12.79 -7.06
C VAL A 144 18.69 14.00 -7.98
N LYS A 145 19.93 14.43 -8.25
CA LYS A 145 20.20 15.52 -9.20
C LYS A 145 19.72 15.20 -10.61
N ASP A 146 19.87 13.96 -11.04
CA ASP A 146 19.44 13.54 -12.38
C ASP A 146 17.92 13.43 -12.44
N LEU A 147 17.28 12.93 -11.38
CA LEU A 147 15.82 12.93 -11.25
C LEU A 147 15.24 14.35 -11.43
N VAL A 148 15.77 15.33 -10.69
CA VAL A 148 15.29 16.72 -10.70
C VAL A 148 15.48 17.36 -12.08
N LYS A 149 16.63 17.10 -12.73
CA LYS A 149 16.92 17.60 -14.08
C LYS A 149 16.00 17.00 -15.14
N THR A 150 15.82 15.68 -15.09
CA THR A 150 15.02 14.92 -16.06
C THR A 150 13.56 15.35 -16.03
N GLU A 151 13.01 15.51 -14.82
CA GLU A 151 11.61 15.82 -14.60
C GLU A 151 11.31 17.33 -14.60
N GLY A 152 12.32 18.20 -14.79
CA GLY A 152 12.16 19.65 -14.69
C GLY A 152 11.48 20.08 -13.38
N SER A 153 11.76 19.36 -12.28
CA SER A 153 10.94 19.43 -11.08
C SER A 153 11.12 20.73 -10.32
N LEU A 154 10.04 21.22 -9.72
CA LEU A 154 10.12 22.29 -8.74
C LEU A 154 10.73 21.75 -7.43
N VAL A 155 11.85 22.31 -7.02
CA VAL A 155 12.49 21.98 -5.74
C VAL A 155 11.95 22.88 -4.63
N ALA A 156 11.25 22.30 -3.66
CA ALA A 156 10.65 23.04 -2.57
C ALA A 156 10.76 22.30 -1.23
N VAL A 157 10.59 23.03 -0.12
CA VAL A 157 10.48 22.39 1.21
C VAL A 157 9.02 22.01 1.40
N VAL A 158 8.68 20.77 1.09
CA VAL A 158 7.30 20.25 1.18
C VAL A 158 7.17 19.14 2.22
N GLY A 159 8.29 18.60 2.69
CA GLY A 159 8.35 17.61 3.74
C GLY A 159 8.35 18.21 5.16
N LYS A 160 7.68 17.53 6.07
CA LYS A 160 7.91 17.61 7.52
C LYS A 160 8.49 16.28 7.97
N LYS A 161 9.68 16.31 8.59
CA LYS A 161 10.36 15.10 9.06
C LYS A 161 9.44 14.36 10.03
N ASN A 162 9.10 13.14 9.70
CA ASN A 162 8.34 12.28 10.59
C ASN A 162 9.33 11.53 11.49
N ARG A 163 8.95 11.29 12.74
CA ARG A 163 9.77 10.57 13.72
C ARG A 163 9.63 9.06 13.53
N LEU A 164 9.55 8.60 12.27
CA LEU A 164 9.52 7.18 11.93
C LEU A 164 10.92 6.60 12.15
N ARG A 165 11.18 6.13 13.37
CA ARG A 165 12.29 5.24 13.63
C ARG A 165 12.01 3.91 12.92
N LEU A 166 13.05 3.31 12.33
CA LEU A 166 13.03 1.88 12.04
C LEU A 166 12.76 1.13 13.33
N GLN A 167 11.51 0.75 13.57
CA GLN A 167 11.19 -0.27 14.56
C GLN A 167 11.81 -1.56 14.05
N LYS A 168 12.98 -1.93 14.61
CA LYS A 168 13.47 -3.32 14.54
C LYS A 168 12.25 -4.20 14.77
N LYS A 169 11.84 -5.00 13.78
CA LYS A 169 10.76 -5.96 13.98
C LYS A 169 11.28 -6.91 15.06
N THR A 170 10.83 -6.75 16.31
CA THR A 170 10.65 -7.91 17.18
C THR A 170 9.80 -8.89 16.39
N ALA A 171 10.27 -10.13 16.28
CA ALA A 171 9.64 -11.18 15.50
C ALA A 171 8.14 -11.17 15.76
N LYS A 172 7.36 -10.86 14.72
CA LYS A 172 5.90 -10.94 14.78
C LYS A 172 5.59 -12.42 15.00
N LYS A 173 5.24 -12.81 16.23
CA LYS A 173 4.73 -14.16 16.54
C LYS A 173 3.67 -14.47 15.50
N ARG A 174 3.84 -15.61 14.81
CA ARG A 174 2.82 -16.17 13.91
C ARG A 174 1.47 -16.10 14.63
N PRO A 175 0.39 -15.62 13.98
CA PRO A 175 -0.94 -15.77 14.56
C PRO A 175 -1.17 -17.27 14.84
N PRO A 176 -1.74 -17.67 15.99
CA PRO A 176 -2.02 -19.08 16.25
C PRO A 176 -2.93 -19.59 15.14
N ALA A 177 -2.56 -20.74 14.56
CA ALA A 177 -3.33 -21.39 13.53
C ALA A 177 -4.80 -21.49 13.97
N LYS A 178 -5.72 -20.93 13.17
CA LYS A 178 -7.16 -21.14 13.35
C LYS A 178 -7.39 -22.65 13.35
N LYS A 179 -7.66 -23.26 14.51
CA LYS A 179 -8.09 -24.65 14.60
C LYS A 179 -9.33 -24.80 13.72
N LYS A 180 -9.25 -25.63 12.68
CA LYS A 180 -10.41 -26.11 11.94
C LYS A 180 -11.39 -26.68 12.97
N VAL A 181 -12.51 -26.01 13.20
CA VAL A 181 -13.64 -26.60 13.91
C VAL A 181 -14.22 -27.66 12.97
N VAL A 182 -13.74 -28.89 13.12
CA VAL A 182 -14.35 -30.06 12.49
C VAL A 182 -15.71 -30.23 13.16
N ARG A 183 -16.79 -29.91 12.44
CA ARG A 183 -18.15 -30.35 12.79
C ARG A 183 -18.14 -31.89 12.81
N LYS A 184 -17.97 -32.49 14.00
CA LYS A 184 -18.17 -33.93 14.18
C LYS A 184 -19.67 -34.23 14.01
N LYS A 185 -20.00 -34.95 12.94
CA LYS A 185 -21.30 -35.65 12.78
C LYS A 185 -21.54 -36.48 14.06
N VAL A 186 -22.63 -36.19 14.76
CA VAL A 186 -23.13 -37.03 15.86
C VAL A 186 -23.67 -38.32 15.24
N VAL A 187 -22.84 -39.36 15.21
CA VAL A 187 -23.30 -40.73 14.97
C VAL A 187 -23.66 -41.32 16.33
N ARG A 188 -24.97 -41.43 16.62
CA ARG A 188 -25.48 -42.18 17.76
C ARG A 188 -25.09 -43.65 17.60
N LYS A 189 -24.04 -44.10 18.28
CA LYS A 189 -23.73 -45.53 18.43
C LYS A 189 -24.73 -46.13 19.42
N ARG A 190 -25.60 -47.01 18.91
CA ARG A 190 -26.38 -47.98 19.70
C ARG A 190 -25.41 -48.89 20.45
N THR A 191 -25.39 -48.83 21.77
CA THR A 191 -24.76 -49.86 22.60
C THR A 191 -25.83 -50.79 23.15
N ALA A 192 -25.71 -52.07 22.81
CA ALA A 192 -26.60 -53.13 23.21
C ALA A 192 -26.20 -53.72 24.57
N ARG A 193 -27.24 -54.11 25.33
CA ARG A 193 -27.32 -55.11 26.42
C ARG A 193 -26.60 -54.83 27.75
N LYS A 194 -27.38 -54.84 28.83
CA LYS A 194 -27.65 -56.04 29.65
C LYS A 194 -28.95 -55.89 30.48
N ARG A 195 -29.81 -56.91 30.43
CA ARG A 195 -30.98 -57.12 31.31
C ARG A 195 -30.51 -57.63 32.68
N PRO A 196 -31.23 -57.31 33.76
CA PRO A 196 -31.95 -58.34 34.54
C PRO A 196 -33.34 -57.81 34.97
N ALA A 197 -34.30 -58.53 35.54
CA ALA A 197 -34.68 -59.93 35.64
C ALA A 197 -36.22 -59.92 35.84
N ALA A 198 -36.91 -60.97 35.43
CA ALA A 198 -38.35 -61.08 35.52
C ALA A 198 -38.83 -61.33 36.96
N LYS A 199 -39.90 -60.64 37.39
CA LYS A 199 -40.91 -61.20 38.31
C LYS A 199 -42.31 -60.78 37.85
N ARG A 200 -43.23 -61.74 37.92
CA ARG A 200 -44.55 -61.84 37.28
C ARG A 200 -45.65 -61.59 38.35
N PRO A 201 -46.95 -61.76 38.07
CA PRO A 201 -47.95 -60.74 37.74
C PRO A 201 -49.03 -60.52 38.85
N ALA A 202 -49.89 -59.50 38.71
CA ALA A 202 -51.20 -59.50 39.40
C ALA A 202 -52.30 -58.75 38.61
N LYS A 203 -53.49 -59.37 38.61
CA LYS A 203 -54.75 -59.05 37.94
C LYS A 203 -55.44 -57.77 38.46
N ARG A 204 -56.23 -57.10 37.60
CA ARG A 204 -57.68 -56.78 37.73
C ARG A 204 -58.09 -55.75 36.67
N LYS A 205 -58.98 -56.11 35.73
CA LYS A 205 -60.46 -55.96 35.73
C LYS A 205 -60.95 -54.52 35.49
N GLY A 206 -61.82 -54.37 34.50
CA GLY A 206 -62.71 -53.21 34.32
C GLY A 206 -62.77 -52.75 32.86
N SER A 207 -63.49 -53.42 31.96
CA SER A 207 -64.93 -53.28 31.70
C SER A 207 -65.33 -52.01 30.93
N ALA A 208 -65.85 -52.27 29.74
CA ALA A 208 -67.16 -51.80 29.25
C ALA A 208 -67.24 -50.61 28.28
N LYS A 209 -68.06 -50.92 27.26
CA LYS A 209 -69.01 -50.08 26.51
C LYS A 209 -68.43 -49.16 25.44
N ARG A 210 -68.61 -49.42 24.13
CA ARG A 210 -69.81 -49.70 23.28
C ARG A 210 -70.40 -48.41 22.71
N ARG A 211 -70.81 -48.52 21.44
CA ARG A 211 -71.68 -47.65 20.63
C ARG A 211 -70.92 -46.55 19.88
N ARG A 212 -71.18 -46.30 18.60
CA ARG A 212 -72.14 -46.85 17.65
C ARG A 212 -71.60 -46.58 16.24
#